data_AF-B0CUU7-F1
#
_entry.id   AF-B0CUU7-F1
#
_cell.length_a   1.000
_cell.length_b   1.000
_cell.length_c   1.000
_cell.angle_alpha   90.00
_cell.angle_beta   90.00
_cell.angle_gamma   90.00
#
_symmetry.space_group_name_H-M   'P 1'
#
loop_
_entity.id
_entity.type
_entity.pdbx_description
1 polymer ?
#
loop_
_entity_poly.entity_id
_entity_poly.type
_entity_poly.pdbx_seq_one_letter_code
_entity_poly.pdbx_strand_id
1 'polypeptide(L)'
;NGDDEVAPRRQIHLNVPPRLVIVPGTAIIVGIAIGLMRGGRATSLRFLAENAHRPPTTVQGWYFYNKTKNYKVILGGLKGAGVDASKLGLMGLGWVGIE
;
A
#
# COMPACT_ATOMS: atom_id res chain seq x y z
N ASN A 1 -33.80 11.00 46.21
CA ASN A 1 -32.43 11.43 46.55
C ASN A 1 -31.51 10.43 45.89
N GLY A 2 -30.96 10.81 44.74
CA GLY A 2 -30.37 9.89 43.76
C GLY A 2 -29.27 10.67 43.06
N ASP A 3 -28.24 10.95 43.84
CA ASP A 3 -27.17 11.87 43.51
C ASP A 3 -26.02 10.97 43.02
N ASP A 4 -26.22 10.36 41.85
CA ASP A 4 -25.21 9.50 41.22
C ASP A 4 -24.07 10.39 40.69
N GLU A 5 -23.08 10.64 41.55
CA GLU A 5 -21.89 11.41 41.23
C GLU A 5 -21.07 10.67 40.16
N VAL A 6 -21.23 11.06 38.89
CA VAL A 6 -20.48 10.47 37.77
C VAL A 6 -19.01 10.88 37.91
N ALA A 7 -18.17 9.94 38.35
CA ALA A 7 -16.73 10.14 38.50
C ALA A 7 -16.10 10.76 37.23
N PRO A 8 -15.19 11.74 37.36
CA PRO A 8 -14.62 12.43 36.21
C PRO A 8 -13.83 11.45 35.34
N ARG A 9 -14.25 11.32 34.07
CA ARG A 9 -13.60 10.47 33.07
C ARG A 9 -12.16 10.94 32.86
N ARG A 10 -11.18 10.16 33.31
CA ARG A 10 -9.75 10.44 33.13
C ARG A 10 -9.42 10.53 31.63
N GLN A 11 -9.15 11.74 31.16
CA GLN A 11 -8.72 12.00 29.77
C GLN A 11 -7.19 11.93 29.72
N ILE A 12 -6.65 11.13 28.80
CA ILE A 12 -5.21 11.02 28.56
C ILE A 12 -4.89 11.87 27.33
N HIS A 13 -4.14 12.94 27.53
CA HIS A 13 -3.70 13.82 26.45
C HIS A 13 -2.36 13.32 25.94
N LEU A 14 -2.34 12.74 24.74
CA LEU A 14 -1.11 12.32 24.08
C LEU A 14 -0.61 13.48 23.22
N ASN A 15 0.47 14.13 23.66
CA ASN A 15 1.17 15.11 22.83
C ASN A 15 2.18 14.36 21.95
N VAL A 16 1.77 14.01 20.73
CA VAL A 16 2.63 13.33 19.75
C VAL A 16 3.35 14.38 18.91
N PRO A 17 4.70 14.42 18.92
CA PRO A 17 5.48 15.28 18.04
C PRO A 17 5.06 15.14 16.57
N PRO A 18 4.75 16.23 15.84
CA PRO A 18 4.33 16.17 14.44
C PRO A 18 5.31 15.41 13.54
N ARG A 19 6.62 15.48 13.83
CA ARG A 19 7.68 14.78 13.10
C ARG A 19 7.53 13.25 13.10
N LEU A 20 7.00 12.67 14.18
CA LEU A 20 6.79 11.21 14.29
C LEU A 20 5.68 10.71 13.36
N VAL A 21 4.83 11.61 12.86
CA VAL A 21 3.74 11.27 11.94
C VAL A 21 4.10 11.67 10.51
N ILE A 22 4.67 12.85 10.32
CA ILE A 22 4.91 13.42 8.98
C ILE A 22 6.00 12.64 8.24
N VAL A 23 7.14 12.34 8.88
CA VAL A 23 8.27 11.69 8.20
C VAL A 23 7.92 10.24 7.80
N PRO A 24 7.43 9.37 8.70
CA PRO A 24 7.00 8.04 8.30
C PRO A 24 5.79 8.06 7.35
N GLY A 25 4.84 8.97 7.55
CA GLY A 25 3.65 9.09 6.71
C GLY A 25 4.00 9.44 5.26
N THR A 26 4.89 10.42 5.05
CA THR A 26 5.37 10.76 3.71
C THR A 26 6.21 9.64 3.08
N ALA A 27 7.05 8.98 3.87
CA ALA A 27 7.83 7.83 3.42
C ALA A 27 6.93 6.66 2.95
N ILE A 28 5.84 6.40 3.67
CA ILE A 28 4.83 5.40 3.28
C ILE A 28 4.18 5.76 1.95
N ILE A 29 3.74 7.01 1.75
CA ILE A 29 3.11 7.46 0.50
C ILE A 29 4.05 7.26 -0.69
N VAL A 30 5.32 7.65 -0.53
CA VAL A 30 6.34 7.44 -1.56
C VAL A 30 6.56 5.95 -1.82
N GLY A 31 6.62 5.13 -0.77
CA GLY A 31 6.77 3.68 -0.89
C GLY A 31 5.60 3.01 -1.61
N ILE A 32 4.37 3.46 -1.36
CA ILE A 32 3.18 3.01 -2.09
C ILE A 32 3.34 3.32 -3.59
N ALA A 33 3.68 4.55 -3.95
CA ALA A 33 3.80 4.95 -5.35
C ALA A 33 4.86 4.12 -6.10
N ILE A 34 6.04 3.95 -5.49
CA ILE A 34 7.13 3.14 -6.04
C ILE A 34 6.69 1.67 -6.19
N GLY A 35 6.10 1.10 -5.14
CA GLY A 35 5.69 -0.29 -5.11
C GLY A 35 4.56 -0.61 -6.10
N LEU A 36 3.59 0.30 -6.27
CA LEU A 36 2.54 0.19 -7.30
C LEU A 36 3.14 0.12 -8.70
N MET A 37 4.03 1.07 -9.04
CA MET A 37 4.64 1.13 -10.37
C MET A 37 5.54 -0.08 -10.64
N ARG A 38 6.42 -0.42 -9.70
CA ARG A 38 7.37 -1.53 -9.85
C ARG A 38 6.67 -2.88 -9.85
N GLY A 39 5.77 -3.11 -8.90
CA GLY A 39 4.98 -4.35 -8.78
C GLY A 39 4.07 -4.57 -9.98
N GLY A 40 3.39 -3.51 -10.44
CA GLY A 40 2.54 -3.56 -11.63
C GLY A 40 3.33 -3.88 -12.90
N ARG A 41 4.46 -3.21 -13.13
CA ARG A 41 5.33 -3.47 -14.29
C ARG A 41 5.88 -4.89 -14.28
N ALA A 42 6.39 -5.36 -13.15
CA ALA A 42 6.93 -6.72 -13.04
C ALA A 42 5.87 -7.79 -13.35
N THR A 43 4.66 -7.65 -12.80
CA THR A 43 3.57 -8.60 -13.06
C THR A 43 3.06 -8.52 -14.49
N SER A 44 3.01 -7.31 -15.08
CA SER A 44 2.66 -7.16 -16.49
C SER A 44 3.66 -7.88 -17.40
N LEU A 45 4.96 -7.71 -17.18
CA LEU A 45 6.00 -8.38 -17.97
C LEU A 45 5.95 -9.90 -17.81
N ARG A 46 5.73 -10.39 -16.58
CA ARG A 46 5.55 -11.82 -16.32
C ARG A 46 4.33 -12.38 -17.07
N PHE A 47 3.19 -11.69 -17.00
CA PHE A 47 2.00 -12.11 -17.73
C PHE A 47 2.21 -12.15 -19.24
N LEU A 48 2.93 -11.17 -19.81
CA LEU A 48 3.26 -11.16 -21.22
C LEU A 48 4.20 -12.31 -21.59
N ALA A 49 5.21 -12.60 -20.76
CA ALA A 49 6.11 -13.72 -20.98
C ALA A 49 5.37 -15.08 -20.91
N GLU A 50 4.52 -15.27 -19.90
CA GLU A 50 3.68 -16.48 -19.74
C GLU A 50 2.73 -16.69 -20.94
N ASN A 51 2.20 -15.61 -21.53
CA ASN A 51 1.19 -15.69 -22.58
C ASN A 51 1.70 -15.36 -23.98
N ALA A 52 3.02 -15.20 -24.18
CA ALA A 52 3.59 -14.86 -25.48
C ALA A 52 3.21 -15.87 -26.58
N HIS A 53 2.97 -17.13 -26.21
CA HIS A 53 2.58 -18.22 -27.10
C HIS A 53 1.05 -18.36 -27.28
N ARG A 54 0.21 -17.59 -26.57
CA ARG A 54 -1.26 -17.65 -26.64
C ARG A 54 -1.87 -16.27 -26.93
N PRO A 55 -1.59 -15.69 -28.12
CA PRO A 55 -2.24 -14.44 -28.50
C PRO A 55 -3.76 -14.65 -28.67
N PRO A 56 -4.59 -13.69 -28.25
CA PRO A 56 -6.03 -13.78 -28.45
C PRO A 56 -6.37 -13.72 -29.95
N THR A 57 -7.15 -14.70 -30.43
CA THR A 57 -7.57 -14.80 -31.84
C THR A 57 -9.00 -14.31 -32.08
N THR A 58 -9.79 -14.13 -31.01
CA THR A 58 -11.17 -13.66 -31.06
C THR A 58 -11.35 -12.38 -30.23
N VAL A 59 -12.36 -11.57 -30.55
CA VAL A 59 -12.67 -10.32 -29.82
C VAL A 59 -12.99 -10.61 -28.34
N GLN A 60 -13.79 -11.65 -28.09
CA GLN A 60 -14.11 -12.11 -26.72
C GLN A 60 -12.84 -12.57 -25.99
N GLY A 61 -11.95 -13.31 -26.66
CA GLY A 61 -10.67 -13.72 -26.11
C GLY A 61 -9.77 -12.53 -25.75
N TRP A 62 -9.73 -11.49 -26.59
CA TRP A 62 -8.98 -10.26 -26.33
C TRP A 62 -9.49 -9.55 -25.07
N TYR A 63 -10.81 -9.47 -24.87
CA TYR A 63 -11.38 -8.87 -23.67
C TYR A 63 -11.00 -9.64 -22.41
N PHE A 64 -11.17 -10.98 -22.39
CA PHE A 64 -10.82 -11.79 -21.24
C PHE A 64 -9.31 -11.80 -20.94
N TYR A 65 -8.49 -11.73 -21.98
CA TYR A 65 -7.05 -11.58 -21.86
C TYR A 65 -6.69 -10.29 -21.11
N ASN A 66 -7.22 -9.15 -21.56
CA ASN A 66 -6.93 -7.85 -20.95
C ASN A 66 -7.53 -7.73 -19.54
N LYS A 67 -8.73 -8.26 -19.32
CA LYS A 67 -9.36 -8.31 -17.99
C LYS A 67 -8.49 -9.09 -17.00
N THR A 68 -8.04 -10.28 -17.39
CA THR A 68 -7.14 -11.11 -16.56
C THR A 68 -5.81 -10.41 -16.31
N LYS A 69 -5.21 -9.82 -17.35
CA LYS A 69 -3.97 -9.04 -17.23
C LYS A 69 -4.13 -7.92 -16.21
N ASN A 70 -5.21 -7.14 -16.30
CA ASN A 70 -5.44 -6.00 -15.44
C ASN A 70 -5.55 -6.41 -13.96
N TYR A 71 -6.32 -7.46 -13.65
CA TYR A 71 -6.43 -7.94 -12.26
C TYR A 71 -5.09 -8.41 -11.70
N LYS A 72 -4.30 -9.16 -12.48
CA LYS A 72 -2.96 -9.58 -12.06
C LYS A 72 -2.05 -8.38 -11.82
N VAL A 73 -2.07 -7.39 -12.71
CA VAL A 73 -1.26 -6.17 -12.58
C VAL A 73 -1.67 -5.35 -11.34
N ILE A 74 -2.96 -5.17 -11.08
CA ILE A 74 -3.46 -4.48 -9.89
C ILE A 74 -3.00 -5.21 -8.61
N LEU A 75 -3.19 -6.54 -8.55
CA LEU A 75 -2.75 -7.33 -7.40
C LEU A 75 -1.23 -7.25 -7.20
N GLY A 76 -0.46 -7.32 -8.29
CA GLY A 76 0.99 -7.15 -8.28
C GLY A 76 1.44 -5.79 -7.79
N GLY A 77 0.75 -4.73 -8.24
CA GLY A 77 0.96 -3.36 -7.78
C GLY A 77 0.68 -3.22 -6.29
N LEU A 78 -0.48 -3.68 -5.81
CA LEU A 78 -0.86 -3.61 -4.39
C LEU A 78 0.12 -4.39 -3.50
N LYS A 79 0.58 -5.57 -3.94
CA LYS A 79 1.60 -6.33 -3.22
C LYS A 79 2.93 -5.57 -3.16
N GLY A 80 3.37 -4.98 -4.27
CA GLY A 80 4.57 -4.14 -4.32
C GLY A 80 4.44 -2.93 -3.39
N ALA A 81 3.30 -2.25 -3.42
CA ALA A 81 2.98 -1.10 -2.58
C ALA A 81 3.10 -1.44 -1.09
N GLY A 82 2.50 -2.55 -0.64
CA GLY A 82 2.58 -2.97 0.75
C GLY A 82 4.01 -3.24 1.22
N VAL A 83 4.83 -3.89 0.37
CA VAL A 83 6.23 -4.19 0.69
C VAL A 83 7.06 -2.91 0.79
N ASP A 84 7.01 -2.06 -0.24
CA ASP A 84 7.85 -0.85 -0.30
C ASP A 84 7.40 0.22 0.72
N ALA A 85 6.08 0.34 0.95
CA ALA A 85 5.53 1.21 1.99
C ALA A 85 5.97 0.79 3.39
N SER A 86 5.90 -0.51 3.70
CA SER A 86 6.34 -1.02 5.00
C SER A 86 7.83 -0.79 5.21
N LYS A 87 8.64 -1.04 4.18
CA LYS A 87 10.08 -0.82 4.24
C LYS A 87 10.42 0.65 4.50
N LEU A 88 9.86 1.58 3.72
CA LEU A 88 10.15 3.01 3.90
C LEU A 88 9.54 3.58 5.18
N GLY A 89 8.34 3.13 5.57
CA GLY A 89 7.71 3.53 6.82
C GLY A 89 8.52 3.11 8.05
N LEU A 90 9.00 1.87 8.09
CA LEU A 90 9.87 1.39 9.18
C LEU A 90 11.22 2.13 9.21
N MET A 91 11.81 2.42 8.05
CA MET A 91 13.04 3.21 7.98
C MET A 91 12.81 4.65 8.45
N GLY A 92 11.69 5.28 8.08
CA GLY A 92 11.31 6.61 8.53
C GLY A 92 11.04 6.66 10.04
N LEU A 93 10.35 5.65 10.59
CA LEU A 93 10.15 5.53 12.04
C LEU A 93 11.47 5.33 12.78
N GLY A 94 12.35 4.47 12.25
CA GLY A 94 13.67 4.22 12.83
C GLY A 94 14.54 5.49 12.86
N TRP A 95 14.51 6.29 11.78
CA TRP A 95 15.22 7.56 11.73
C TRP A 95 14.74 8.54 12.80
N VAL A 96 13.42 8.82 12.86
CA VAL A 96 12.87 9.76 13.83
C VAL A 96 12.96 9.25 15.27
N GLY A 97 13.10 7.93 15.46
CA GLY A 97 13.33 7.35 16.78
C GLY A 97 14.77 7.49 17.27
N ILE A 98 15.75 7.64 16.37
CA ILE A 98 17.17 7.84 16.71
C ILE A 98 17.49 9.31 16.90
N GLU A 99 16.89 10.18 16.08
CA GLU A 99 17.04 11.66 16.13
C GLU A 99 16.29 12.30 17.31
#